data_AF-X1V1L1-F1
#
_entry.id   AF-X1V1L1-F1
#
_cell.length_a   1.000
_cell.length_b   1.000
_cell.length_c   1.000
_cell.angle_alpha   90.00
_cell.angle_beta   90.00
_cell.angle_gamma   90.00
#
_symmetry.space_group_name_H-M   'P 1'
#
loop_
_entity.id
_entity.type
_entity.pdbx_description
1 polymer ?
#
loop_
_entity_poly.entity_id
_entity_poly.type
_entity_poly.pdbx_seq_one_letter_code
_entity_poly.pdbx_strand_id
1 'polypeptide(L)'
;EIIKIRRFLHMNPELSNREYETSKLITSKLMSLGIEVKSGIAGTGVSGLLEGDHEGFTIGLRADMDALPIHEKTHLPYTSLNPGVMHACGHDIHMSIALGTAIVLSNLKDKIKLKIKTRKKFQ
;
A
#
# COMPACT_ATOMS: atom_id res chain seq x y z
N GLU A 1 1.04 -9.31 -11.48
CA GLU A 1 0.25 -8.13 -11.03
C GLU A 1 1.07 -7.16 -10.17
N ILE A 2 1.67 -7.61 -9.06
CA ILE A 2 2.41 -6.76 -8.11
C ILE A 2 3.49 -5.87 -8.73
N ILE A 3 4.26 -6.38 -9.70
CA ILE A 3 5.26 -5.56 -10.42
C ILE A 3 4.61 -4.36 -11.13
N LYS A 4 3.39 -4.52 -11.68
CA LYS A 4 2.66 -3.44 -12.33
C LYS A 4 2.26 -2.36 -11.31
N ILE A 5 1.77 -2.77 -10.15
CA ILE A 5 1.44 -1.85 -9.04
C ILE A 5 2.69 -1.11 -8.58
N ARG A 6 3.81 -1.81 -8.37
CA ARG A 6 5.08 -1.21 -7.96
C ARG A 6 5.59 -0.18 -8.95
N ARG A 7 5.50 -0.47 -10.25
CA ARG A 7 5.90 0.49 -11.30
C ARG A 7 4.93 1.66 -11.39
N PHE A 8 3.63 1.42 -11.26
CA PHE A 8 2.63 2.47 -11.22
C PHE A 8 2.87 3.46 -10.07
N LEU A 9 3.09 2.95 -8.85
CA LEU A 9 3.42 3.78 -7.68
C LEU A 9 4.72 4.57 -7.90
N HIS A 10 5.77 3.93 -8.45
CA HIS A 10 7.01 4.62 -8.75
C HIS A 10 6.86 5.76 -9.75
N MET A 11 6.05 5.55 -10.79
CA MET A 11 5.77 6.54 -11.83
C MET A 11 4.88 7.69 -11.32
N ASN A 12 4.08 7.49 -10.28
CA ASN A 12 3.15 8.47 -9.74
C ASN A 12 3.43 8.75 -8.25
N PRO A 13 4.65 9.19 -7.89
CA PRO A 13 5.01 9.36 -6.50
C PRO A 13 4.36 10.61 -5.91
N GLU A 14 3.91 10.53 -4.67
CA GLU A 14 3.26 11.63 -3.95
C GLU A 14 4.00 11.94 -2.65
N LEU A 15 4.14 13.21 -2.32
CA LEU A 15 4.82 13.66 -1.11
C LEU A 15 4.02 13.28 0.15
N SER A 16 4.73 13.26 1.29
CA SER A 16 4.11 13.05 2.60
C SER A 16 2.90 13.97 2.81
N ASN A 17 1.80 13.40 3.30
CA ASN A 17 0.49 14.04 3.51
C ASN A 17 -0.24 14.50 2.24
N ARG A 18 0.25 14.11 1.06
CA ARG A 18 -0.36 14.43 -0.25
C ARG A 18 -0.57 13.19 -1.11
N GLU A 19 -0.57 12.00 -0.51
CA GLU A 19 -0.69 10.70 -1.17
C GLU A 19 -2.14 10.30 -1.50
N TYR A 20 -2.88 11.19 -2.15
CA TYR A 20 -4.32 11.01 -2.39
C TYR A 20 -4.59 9.90 -3.42
N GLU A 21 -3.87 9.89 -4.54
CA GLU A 21 -4.05 8.88 -5.59
C GLU A 21 -3.51 7.52 -5.15
N THR A 22 -2.40 7.50 -4.41
CA THR A 22 -1.84 6.30 -3.79
C THR A 22 -2.80 5.71 -2.77
N SER A 23 -3.37 6.55 -1.89
CA SER A 23 -4.39 6.13 -0.91
C SER A 23 -5.62 5.53 -1.59
N LYS A 24 -6.10 6.18 -2.66
CA LYS A 24 -7.25 5.71 -3.45
C LYS A 24 -6.97 4.36 -4.10
N LEU A 25 -5.81 4.19 -4.74
CA LEU A 25 -5.40 2.91 -5.34
C LEU A 25 -5.38 1.78 -4.29
N ILE A 26 -4.73 2.01 -3.14
CA ILE A 26 -4.62 1.01 -2.07
C ILE A 26 -6.01 0.66 -1.53
N THR A 27 -6.86 1.66 -1.30
CA THR A 27 -8.22 1.50 -0.80
C THR A 27 -9.05 0.64 -1.76
N SER A 28 -9.08 1.00 -3.05
CA SER A 28 -9.81 0.25 -4.07
C SER A 28 -9.30 -1.19 -4.19
N LYS A 29 -7.97 -1.39 -4.11
CA LYS A 29 -7.41 -2.74 -4.21
C LYS A 29 -7.79 -3.59 -3.00
N LEU A 30 -7.69 -3.08 -1.78
CA LEU A 30 -8.08 -3.81 -0.58
C LEU A 30 -9.58 -4.13 -0.58
N MET A 31 -10.44 -3.17 -0.95
CA MET A 31 -11.89 -3.40 -1.05
C MET A 31 -12.23 -4.49 -2.08
N SER A 32 -11.51 -4.55 -3.20
CA SER A 32 -11.69 -5.60 -4.22
C SER A 32 -11.38 -7.02 -3.73
N LEU A 33 -10.65 -7.15 -2.61
CA LEU A 33 -10.33 -8.42 -1.96
C LEU A 33 -11.35 -8.81 -0.87
N GLY A 34 -12.43 -8.03 -0.71
CA GLY A 34 -13.39 -8.23 0.37
C GLY A 34 -12.77 -8.02 1.76
N ILE A 35 -11.84 -7.07 1.87
CA ILE A 35 -11.24 -6.61 3.12
C ILE A 35 -12.06 -5.41 3.61
N GLU A 36 -12.35 -5.32 4.92
CA GLU A 36 -12.96 -4.12 5.49
C GLU A 36 -11.93 -3.00 5.51
N VAL A 37 -12.22 -1.85 4.87
CA VAL A 37 -11.26 -0.75 4.72
C VAL A 37 -11.78 0.54 5.36
N LYS A 38 -10.91 1.21 6.11
CA LYS A 38 -11.06 2.58 6.57
C LYS A 38 -9.99 3.45 5.90
N SER A 39 -10.41 4.37 5.06
CA SER A 39 -9.55 5.34 4.35
C SER A 39 -9.73 6.75 4.92
N GLY A 40 -8.89 7.70 4.50
CA GLY A 40 -8.96 9.10 4.95
C GLY A 40 -8.47 9.33 6.38
N ILE A 41 -7.76 8.35 6.97
CA ILE A 41 -7.25 8.48 8.34
C ILE A 41 -6.13 9.52 8.31
N ALA A 42 -6.30 10.62 9.04
CA ALA A 42 -5.44 11.80 8.97
C ALA A 42 -5.13 12.26 7.52
N GLY A 43 -6.17 12.30 6.68
CA GLY A 43 -6.07 12.78 5.29
C GLY A 43 -5.88 11.65 4.29
N THR A 44 -4.74 10.95 4.31
CA THR A 44 -4.40 9.96 3.27
C THR A 44 -4.26 8.53 3.80
N GLY A 45 -4.25 8.32 5.12
CA GLY A 45 -4.03 7.01 5.72
C GLY A 45 -5.11 5.99 5.39
N VAL A 46 -4.68 4.74 5.18
CA VAL A 46 -5.53 3.58 4.91
C VAL A 46 -5.28 2.51 5.97
N SER A 47 -6.36 1.89 6.46
CA SER A 47 -6.31 0.69 7.28
C SER A 47 -7.29 -0.36 6.77
N GLY A 48 -6.80 -1.57 6.52
CA GLY A 48 -7.64 -2.74 6.18
C GLY A 48 -7.68 -3.76 7.31
N LEU A 49 -8.82 -4.40 7.52
CA LEU A 49 -9.01 -5.54 8.42
C LEU A 49 -9.43 -6.76 7.61
N LEU A 50 -8.57 -7.78 7.62
CA LEU A 50 -8.86 -9.10 7.09
C LEU A 50 -9.11 -10.05 8.25
N GLU A 51 -10.33 -10.58 8.33
CA GLU A 51 -10.69 -11.65 9.28
C GLU A 51 -10.64 -13.00 8.55
N GLY A 52 -9.93 -13.97 9.14
CA GLY A 52 -10.00 -15.37 8.72
C GLY A 52 -11.25 -16.07 9.28
N ASP A 53 -11.51 -17.28 8.81
CA ASP A 53 -12.74 -18.04 9.14
C ASP A 53 -12.66 -18.72 10.52
N HIS A 54 -11.50 -18.64 11.17
CA HIS A 54 -11.24 -19.27 12.46
C HIS A 54 -10.79 -18.23 13.49
N GLU A 55 -11.23 -18.42 14.73
CA GLU A 55 -10.79 -17.61 15.85
C GLU A 55 -9.27 -17.71 16.07
N GLY A 56 -8.66 -16.57 16.33
CA GLY A 56 -7.28 -16.50 16.81
C GLY A 56 -6.79 -15.05 16.91
N PHE A 57 -5.47 -14.87 16.94
CA PHE A 57 -4.87 -13.60 17.34
C PHE A 57 -4.79 -12.58 16.20
N THR A 58 -4.66 -11.30 16.58
CA THR A 58 -4.54 -10.19 15.62
C THR A 58 -3.08 -9.80 15.43
N ILE A 59 -2.64 -9.64 14.18
CA ILE A 59 -1.32 -9.12 13.80
C ILE A 59 -1.43 -7.85 12.95
N GLY A 60 -0.42 -7.00 13.02
CA GLY A 60 -0.32 -5.77 12.23
C GLY A 60 0.68 -5.91 11.08
N LEU A 61 0.26 -5.54 9.87
CA LEU A 61 1.15 -5.35 8.73
C LEU A 61 1.23 -3.85 8.43
N ARG A 62 2.44 -3.31 8.31
CA ARG A 62 2.64 -1.88 8.09
C ARG A 62 3.54 -1.65 6.88
N ALA A 63 3.13 -0.71 6.06
CA ALA A 63 3.93 -0.19 4.95
C ALA A 63 3.68 1.32 4.81
N ASP A 64 4.74 2.03 4.44
CA ASP A 64 4.71 3.46 4.15
C ASP A 64 4.56 3.66 2.65
N MET A 65 3.92 4.75 2.25
CA MET A 65 3.52 5.00 0.86
C MET A 65 3.94 6.36 0.32
N ASP A 66 4.61 7.19 1.11
CA ASP A 66 5.05 8.53 0.71
C ASP A 66 6.36 8.50 -0.09
N ALA A 67 6.55 9.53 -0.90
CA ALA A 67 7.74 9.79 -1.68
C ALA A 67 8.52 11.00 -1.14
N LEU A 68 9.66 11.30 -1.76
CA LEU A 68 10.55 12.38 -1.37
C LEU A 68 10.65 13.48 -2.45
N PRO A 69 10.94 14.74 -2.07
CA PRO A 69 11.16 15.85 -3.00
C PRO A 69 12.55 15.77 -3.66
N ILE A 70 12.78 14.70 -4.42
CA ILE A 70 14.03 14.42 -5.11
C ILE A 70 13.71 14.18 -6.60
N HIS A 71 14.49 14.81 -7.48
CA HIS A 71 14.41 14.57 -8.91
C HIS A 71 15.04 13.22 -9.28
N GLU A 72 14.27 12.36 -9.94
CA GLU A 72 14.75 11.04 -10.34
C GLU A 72 15.75 11.10 -11.50
N LYS A 73 16.85 10.35 -11.39
CA LYS A 73 17.92 10.26 -12.41
C LYS A 73 18.25 8.81 -12.80
N THR A 74 17.29 7.90 -12.65
CA THR A 74 17.52 6.47 -12.88
C THR A 74 17.48 6.09 -14.36
N HIS A 75 16.78 6.90 -15.18
CA HIS A 75 16.50 6.63 -16.60
C HIS A 75 15.78 5.29 -16.84
N LEU A 76 15.04 4.80 -15.84
CA LEU A 76 14.27 3.56 -15.95
C LEU A 76 13.00 3.79 -16.78
N PRO A 77 12.45 2.76 -17.47
CA PRO A 77 11.20 2.87 -18.24
C PRO A 77 9.96 3.24 -17.41
N TYR A 78 10.08 3.25 -16.09
CA TYR A 78 9.03 3.58 -15.12
C TYR A 78 9.46 4.71 -14.19
N THR A 79 10.33 5.62 -14.67
CA THR A 79 10.73 6.82 -13.94
C THR A 79 9.50 7.66 -13.55
N SER A 80 9.61 8.38 -12.45
CA SER A 80 8.63 9.34 -11.96
C SER A 80 8.16 10.28 -13.07
N LEU A 81 6.84 10.37 -13.22
CA LEU A 81 6.17 11.34 -14.07
C LEU A 81 5.93 12.68 -13.36
N ASN A 82 6.22 12.76 -12.05
CA ASN A 82 6.07 13.95 -11.23
C ASN A 82 7.44 14.63 -11.04
N PRO A 83 7.76 15.70 -11.78
CA PRO A 83 9.09 16.30 -11.72
C PRO A 83 9.46 16.77 -10.31
N GLY A 84 10.64 16.36 -9.85
CA GLY A 84 11.14 16.71 -8.52
C GLY A 84 10.57 15.87 -7.37
N VAL A 85 9.81 14.81 -7.66
CA VAL A 85 9.32 13.85 -6.67
C VAL A 85 9.71 12.42 -7.10
N MET A 86 10.21 11.60 -6.19
CA MET A 86 10.49 10.19 -6.46
C MET A 86 10.38 9.30 -5.22
N HIS A 87 10.07 8.02 -5.42
CA HIS A 87 10.21 7.01 -4.37
C HIS A 87 11.69 6.59 -4.20
N ALA A 88 12.49 7.46 -3.59
CA ALA A 88 13.92 7.19 -3.33
C ALA A 88 14.19 6.23 -2.15
N CYS A 89 13.20 6.01 -1.27
CA CYS A 89 13.31 5.11 -0.12
C CYS A 89 12.61 3.76 -0.32
N GLY A 90 12.11 3.47 -1.53
CA GLY A 90 11.47 2.18 -1.84
C GLY A 90 10.08 1.99 -1.25
N HIS A 91 9.37 3.05 -0.86
CA HIS A 91 8.01 2.95 -0.29
C HIS A 91 6.99 2.39 -1.30
N ASP A 92 7.21 2.58 -2.60
CA ASP A 92 6.51 1.88 -3.68
C ASP A 92 6.69 0.35 -3.62
N ILE A 93 7.89 -0.13 -3.27
CA ILE A 93 8.17 -1.57 -3.07
C ILE A 93 7.47 -2.06 -1.81
N HIS A 94 7.63 -1.36 -0.68
CA HIS A 94 7.00 -1.75 0.58
C HIS A 94 5.48 -1.88 0.44
N MET A 95 4.83 -0.91 -0.21
CA MET A 95 3.39 -1.00 -0.45
C MET A 95 2.99 -2.14 -1.38
N SER A 96 3.79 -2.38 -2.42
CA SER A 96 3.52 -3.47 -3.36
C SER A 96 3.64 -4.84 -2.69
N ILE A 97 4.61 -5.01 -1.78
CA ILE A 97 4.73 -6.21 -0.96
C ILE A 97 3.53 -6.33 -0.02
N ALA A 98 3.15 -5.26 0.67
CA ALA A 98 2.01 -5.29 1.59
C ALA A 98 0.69 -5.65 0.88
N LEU A 99 0.46 -5.11 -0.32
CA LEU A 99 -0.68 -5.49 -1.17
C LEU A 99 -0.59 -6.94 -1.64
N GLY A 100 0.59 -7.42 -2.05
CA GLY A 100 0.81 -8.82 -2.40
C GLY A 100 0.48 -9.78 -1.25
N THR A 101 0.94 -9.43 -0.05
CA THR A 101 0.62 -10.16 1.19
C THR A 101 -0.90 -10.17 1.43
N ALA A 102 -1.58 -9.03 1.30
CA ALA A 102 -3.04 -8.97 1.44
C ALA A 102 -3.79 -9.84 0.43
N ILE A 103 -3.35 -9.88 -0.84
CA ILE A 103 -3.93 -10.73 -1.90
C ILE A 103 -3.77 -12.21 -1.57
N VAL A 104 -2.58 -12.63 -1.16
CA VAL A 104 -2.32 -14.04 -0.82
C VAL A 104 -3.18 -14.45 0.37
N LEU A 105 -3.22 -13.63 1.42
CA LEU A 105 -3.97 -13.94 2.63
C LEU A 105 -5.48 -13.89 2.43
N SER A 106 -6.00 -12.99 1.58
CA SER A 106 -7.43 -12.98 1.24
C SER A 106 -7.88 -14.24 0.51
N ASN A 107 -6.97 -14.95 -0.17
CA ASN A 107 -7.25 -16.23 -0.83
C ASN A 107 -7.05 -17.44 0.09
N LEU A 108 -6.65 -17.23 1.35
CA LEU A 108 -6.37 -18.27 2.33
C LEU A 108 -7.19 -18.08 3.61
N LYS A 109 -8.31 -17.33 3.57
CA LYS A 109 -9.12 -17.01 4.75
C LYS A 109 -9.56 -18.26 5.53
N ASP A 110 -9.85 -19.35 4.82
CA ASP A 110 -10.23 -20.67 5.34
C ASP A 110 -9.09 -21.37 6.10
N LYS A 111 -7.85 -20.95 5.89
CA LYS A 111 -6.64 -21.55 6.50
C LYS A 111 -6.01 -20.66 7.56
N ILE A 112 -6.50 -19.45 7.73
CA ILE A 112 -5.91 -18.44 8.60
C ILE A 112 -6.71 -18.36 9.91
N LYS A 113 -6.03 -18.63 11.03
CA LYS A 113 -6.54 -18.39 12.40
C LYS A 113 -6.17 -17.00 12.92
N LEU A 114 -6.06 -16.01 12.03
CA LEU A 114 -5.49 -14.70 12.34
C LEU A 114 -6.36 -13.58 11.78
N LYS A 115 -6.38 -12.46 12.50
CA LYS A 115 -6.88 -11.18 11.98
C LYS A 115 -5.70 -10.32 11.56
N ILE A 116 -5.74 -9.74 10.37
CA ILE A 116 -4.62 -8.95 9.84
C ILE A 116 -5.07 -7.51 9.64
N LYS A 117 -4.39 -6.60 10.35
CA LYS A 117 -4.63 -5.16 10.23
C LYS A 117 -3.51 -4.51 9.44
N THR A 118 -3.83 -4.00 8.25
CA THR A 118 -2.91 -3.14 7.49
C THR A 118 -3.02 -1.70 7.96
N ARG A 119 -1.90 -0.98 8.11
CA ARG A 119 -1.87 0.45 8.49
C ARG A 119 -0.71 1.21 7.85
N LYS A 120 -0.94 2.48 7.55
CA LYS A 120 0.12 3.51 7.38
C LYS A 120 0.49 4.11 8.74
N LYS A 121 1.77 4.47 8.94
CA LYS A 121 2.22 5.25 10.11
C LYS A 121 2.12 6.75 9.78
N PHE A 122 1.56 7.53 10.72
CA PHE A 122 1.61 8.99 10.67
C PHE A 122 3.02 9.44 11.06
N GLN A 123 3.68 10.22 10.21
CA GLN A 123 4.88 10.96 10.55
C GLN A 123 4.50 12.40 10.87
#